data_AF-A0A6P1BWP8-F1
#
_entry.id   AF-A0A6P1BWP8-F1
#
_cell.length_a   1.000
_cell.length_b   1.000
_cell.length_c   1.000
_cell.angle_alpha   90.00
_cell.angle_beta   90.00
_cell.angle_gamma   90.00
#
_symmetry.space_group_name_H-M   'P 1'
#
loop_
_entity.id
_entity.type
_entity.pdbx_description
1 polymer ?
#
loop_
_entity_poly.entity_id
_entity_poly.type
_entity_poly.pdbx_seq_one_letter_code
_entity_poly.pdbx_strand_id
1 'polypeptide(L)'
;PSLTSNKETGLGDWTIEEIVDYLRKGVSAKGAVYGPMAEVVYNSLQYLNDDDVRAMAVYLKGLAQGGPPEKASTSLPSAESSLLLSLGKSIYDRDCASCHGATGQGMPPDYPPLAGNQSIQMVSAVNPIRMVLNGGYPPGTSGNPMPHGMPPFAQKLSDDEVAAVVTYIRTAWGNRGEPVSARQANELRAATLN
;
A
#
# COMPACT_ATOMS: atom_id res chain seq x y z
N PRO A 1 2.73 5.36 3.67
CA PRO A 1 1.68 6.20 4.32
C PRO A 1 2.07 7.68 4.24
N SER A 2 1.11 8.61 4.35
CA SER A 2 1.44 10.03 4.47
C SER A 2 2.08 10.33 5.83
N LEU A 3 3.14 11.16 5.85
CA LEU A 3 3.85 11.56 7.06
C LEU A 3 3.29 12.86 7.69
N THR A 4 2.65 13.71 6.87
CA THR A 4 2.27 15.08 7.26
C THR A 4 0.88 15.49 6.78
N SER A 5 0.24 14.71 5.91
CA SER A 5 -1.09 15.09 5.41
C SER A 5 -2.14 14.81 6.48
N ASN A 6 -2.60 15.89 7.13
CA ASN A 6 -3.75 15.93 8.03
C ASN A 6 -5.08 15.49 7.36
N LYS A 7 -5.07 15.11 6.08
CA LYS A 7 -6.24 14.73 5.28
C LYS A 7 -6.36 13.23 5.07
N GLU A 8 -5.32 12.47 5.41
CA GLU A 8 -5.26 11.03 5.21
C GLU A 8 -4.63 10.46 6.47
N THR A 9 -5.45 9.91 7.37
CA THR A 9 -5.06 9.34 8.66
C THR A 9 -3.75 8.55 8.53
N GLY A 10 -2.65 9.20 8.92
CA GLY A 10 -1.28 8.75 8.67
C GLY A 10 -0.83 7.67 9.66
N LEU A 11 0.35 7.84 10.25
CA LEU A 11 0.88 6.93 11.29
C LEU A 11 0.12 7.02 12.64
N GLY A 12 -0.99 7.77 12.72
CA GLY A 12 -1.73 8.01 13.96
C GLY A 12 -2.26 6.72 14.60
N ASP A 13 -2.80 5.82 13.78
CA ASP A 13 -3.37 4.52 14.23
C ASP A 13 -2.32 3.41 14.37
N TRP A 14 -1.04 3.71 14.10
CA TRP A 14 0.07 2.77 14.24
C TRP A 14 0.62 2.85 15.65
N THR A 15 0.97 1.72 16.25
CA THR A 15 1.75 1.69 17.49
C THR A 15 3.18 2.16 17.23
N ILE A 16 3.88 2.60 18.28
CA ILE A 16 5.30 2.97 18.15
C ILE A 16 6.13 1.76 17.67
N GLU A 17 5.80 0.56 18.16
CA GLU A 17 6.49 -0.67 17.75
C GLU A 17 6.30 -0.98 16.27
N GLU A 18 5.08 -0.82 15.73
CA GLU A 18 4.84 -1.02 14.30
C GLU A 18 5.63 -0.03 13.43
N ILE A 19 5.82 1.20 13.90
CA ILE A 19 6.64 2.20 13.21
C ILE A 19 8.12 1.83 13.30
N VAL A 20 8.61 1.40 14.48
CA VAL A 20 9.98 0.93 14.67
C VAL A 20 10.27 -0.25 13.75
N ASP A 21 9.38 -1.24 13.69
CA ASP A 21 9.50 -2.41 12.83
C ASP A 21 9.53 -2.02 11.35
N TYR A 22 8.63 -1.11 10.93
CA TYR A 22 8.60 -0.60 9.56
C TYR A 22 9.91 0.11 9.17
N LEU A 23 10.48 0.91 10.08
CA LEU A 23 11.73 1.64 9.83
C LEU A 23 12.97 0.74 9.87
N ARG A 24 13.00 -0.26 10.77
CA ARG A 24 14.21 -1.06 11.01
C ARG A 24 14.23 -2.36 10.23
N LYS A 25 13.09 -3.04 10.16
CA LYS A 25 12.94 -4.35 9.49
C LYS A 25 12.47 -4.19 8.04
N GLY A 26 11.83 -3.07 7.73
CA GLY A 26 11.18 -2.82 6.45
C GLY A 26 9.79 -3.45 6.32
N VAL A 27 9.32 -4.13 7.38
CA VAL A 27 8.03 -4.81 7.45
C VAL A 27 7.42 -4.58 8.83
N SER A 28 6.10 -4.56 8.91
CA SER A 28 5.32 -4.40 10.14
C SER A 28 3.95 -5.06 9.99
N ALA A 29 3.22 -5.19 11.09
CA ALA A 29 1.84 -5.67 11.06
C ALA A 29 0.90 -4.83 10.16
N LYS A 30 1.27 -3.57 9.88
CA LYS A 30 0.45 -2.61 9.12
C LYS A 30 0.88 -2.45 7.66
N GLY A 31 2.04 -3.00 7.27
CA GLY A 31 2.57 -2.82 5.91
C GLY A 31 4.08 -3.01 5.83
N ALA A 32 4.59 -2.92 4.60
CA ALA A 32 6.01 -3.05 4.28
C ALA A 32 6.50 -1.90 3.38
N VAL A 33 7.81 -1.62 3.42
CA VAL A 33 8.45 -0.68 2.50
C VAL A 33 8.79 -1.36 1.18
N TYR A 34 8.75 -0.60 0.10
CA TYR A 34 9.12 -1.04 -1.24
C TYR A 34 9.83 0.09 -1.98
N GLY A 35 10.51 -0.23 -3.09
CA GLY A 35 11.19 0.75 -3.93
C GLY A 35 12.27 1.53 -3.16
N PRO A 36 12.41 2.86 -3.37
CA PRO A 36 13.46 3.65 -2.72
C PRO A 36 13.45 3.58 -1.19
N MET A 37 12.28 3.42 -0.57
CA MET A 37 12.21 3.26 0.89
C MET A 37 12.80 1.92 1.37
N ALA A 38 12.76 0.86 0.54
CA ALA A 38 13.46 -0.38 0.86
C ALA A 38 14.97 -0.17 0.87
N GLU A 39 15.52 0.63 -0.06
CA GLU A 39 16.95 0.98 -0.07
C GLU A 39 17.35 1.82 1.14
N VAL A 40 16.51 2.76 1.58
CA VAL A 40 16.76 3.56 2.79
C VAL A 40 16.84 2.66 4.03
N VAL A 41 15.92 1.70 4.15
CA VAL A 41 15.97 0.74 5.27
C VAL A 41 17.20 -0.15 5.16
N TYR A 42 17.47 -0.69 3.97
CA TYR A 42 18.57 -1.61 3.73
C TYR A 42 19.95 -0.97 3.95
N ASN A 43 20.16 0.25 3.45
CA ASN A 43 21.47 0.89 3.50
C ASN A 43 21.69 1.73 4.76
N SER A 44 20.65 2.04 5.54
CA SER A 44 20.75 2.99 6.66
C SER A 44 19.95 2.57 7.89
N LEU A 45 18.61 2.63 7.85
CA LEU A 45 17.80 2.62 9.07
C LEU A 45 17.92 1.32 9.88
N GLN A 46 18.19 0.18 9.23
CA GLN A 46 18.37 -1.09 9.94
C GLN A 46 19.58 -1.10 10.89
N TYR A 47 20.55 -0.19 10.70
CA TYR A 47 21.77 -0.10 11.50
C TYR A 47 21.68 0.88 12.68
N LEU A 48 20.54 1.57 12.83
CA LEU A 48 20.31 2.43 13.98
C LEU A 48 20.18 1.60 15.27
N ASN A 49 20.61 2.19 16.38
CA ASN A 49 20.32 1.64 17.70
C ASN A 49 18.83 1.83 18.05
N ASP A 50 18.39 1.11 19.08
CA ASP A 50 16.98 1.02 19.48
C ASP A 50 16.42 2.37 19.95
N ASP A 51 17.23 3.17 20.64
CA ASP A 51 16.83 4.47 21.17
C ASP A 51 16.58 5.48 20.03
N ASP A 52 17.48 5.53 19.04
CA ASP A 52 17.38 6.44 17.90
C ASP A 52 16.17 6.10 17.02
N VAL A 53 15.98 4.84 16.64
CA VAL A 53 14.82 4.45 15.80
C VAL A 53 13.50 4.66 16.55
N ARG A 54 13.49 4.45 17.87
CA ARG A 54 12.31 4.74 18.71
C ARG A 54 12.04 6.24 18.79
N ALA A 55 13.07 7.08 18.93
CA ALA A 55 12.92 8.52 18.93
C ALA A 55 12.33 9.02 17.59
N MET A 56 12.82 8.48 16.47
CA MET A 56 12.24 8.73 15.15
C MET A 56 10.78 8.31 15.07
N ALA A 57 10.43 7.11 15.56
CA ALA A 57 9.06 6.61 15.55
C ALA A 57 8.10 7.50 16.37
N VAL A 58 8.53 7.96 17.55
CA VAL A 58 7.77 8.90 18.38
C VAL A 58 7.59 10.23 17.67
N TYR A 59 8.64 10.77 17.07
CA TYR A 59 8.59 12.02 16.31
C TYR A 59 7.61 11.92 15.13
N LEU A 60 7.75 10.90 14.29
CA LEU A 60 6.87 10.67 13.14
C LEU A 60 5.41 10.46 13.53
N LYS A 61 5.15 9.72 14.63
CA LYS A 61 3.78 9.58 15.15
C LYS A 61 3.23 10.90 15.68
N GLY A 62 4.07 11.74 16.29
CA GLY A 62 3.71 13.08 16.74
C GLY A 62 3.28 14.00 15.59
N LEU A 63 3.91 13.87 14.41
CA LEU A 63 3.53 14.62 13.21
C LEU A 63 2.16 14.22 12.64
N ALA A 64 1.71 12.99 12.89
CA ALA A 64 0.48 12.43 12.33
C ALA A 64 -0.81 12.94 13.03
N GLN A 65 -0.71 13.90 13.96
CA GLN A 65 -1.87 14.47 14.65
C GLN A 65 -2.50 15.60 13.83
N GLY A 66 -3.51 15.27 13.01
CA GLY A 66 -4.38 16.28 12.41
C GLY A 66 -5.51 15.73 11.54
N GLY A 67 -6.71 16.29 11.75
CA GLY A 67 -7.85 16.38 10.81
C GLY A 67 -8.61 15.10 10.42
N PRO A 68 -9.96 15.10 10.42
CA PRO A 68 -10.72 14.01 9.80
C PRO A 68 -10.44 13.97 8.28
N PRO A 69 -10.35 12.78 7.66
CA PRO A 69 -10.08 12.67 6.25
C PRO A 69 -11.19 13.35 5.44
N GLU A 70 -10.79 14.20 4.50
CA GLU A 70 -11.70 14.84 3.57
C GLU A 70 -12.19 13.78 2.58
N LYS A 71 -13.51 13.59 2.48
CA LYS A 71 -14.10 12.68 1.49
C LYS A 71 -13.76 13.20 0.10
N ALA A 72 -12.83 12.55 -0.59
CA ALA A 72 -12.84 12.62 -2.05
C ALA A 72 -14.17 12.00 -2.51
N SER A 73 -14.78 12.60 -3.54
CA SER A 73 -16.07 12.16 -4.06
C SER A 73 -16.00 12.21 -5.58
N THR A 74 -15.39 11.20 -6.16
CA THR A 74 -15.47 10.89 -7.59
C THR A 74 -16.40 9.70 -7.73
N SER A 75 -17.69 9.96 -7.94
CA SER A 75 -18.67 8.91 -8.20
C SER A 75 -18.65 8.53 -9.69
N LEU A 76 -18.33 7.28 -10.00
CA LEU A 76 -18.64 6.68 -11.29
C LEU A 76 -20.17 6.42 -11.40
N PRO A 77 -20.75 6.35 -12.62
CA PRO A 77 -22.11 5.86 -12.80
C PRO A 77 -22.31 4.47 -12.19
N SER A 78 -23.47 4.19 -11.59
CA SER A 78 -23.69 2.97 -10.78
C SER A 78 -23.52 1.67 -11.56
N ALA A 79 -23.96 1.62 -12.82
CA ALA A 79 -23.82 0.44 -13.67
C ALA A 79 -22.36 0.17 -14.04
N GLU A 80 -21.62 1.20 -14.47
CA GLU A 80 -20.19 1.11 -14.80
C GLU A 80 -19.36 0.75 -13.56
N SER A 81 -19.70 1.32 -12.41
CA SER A 81 -19.10 0.97 -11.11
C SER A 81 -19.29 -0.52 -10.80
N SER A 82 -20.49 -1.06 -11.04
CA SER A 82 -20.78 -2.47 -10.74
C SER A 82 -19.99 -3.45 -11.61
N LEU A 83 -19.80 -3.14 -12.89
CA LEU A 83 -19.01 -3.96 -13.82
C LEU A 83 -17.52 -3.87 -13.50
N LEU A 84 -17.02 -2.67 -13.21
CA LEU A 84 -15.63 -2.46 -12.80
C LEU A 84 -15.30 -3.22 -11.51
N LEU A 85 -16.20 -3.19 -10.52
CA LEU A 85 -16.04 -3.90 -9.25
C LEU A 85 -16.13 -5.41 -9.42
N SER A 86 -17.01 -5.93 -10.29
CA SER A 86 -17.12 -7.38 -10.53
C SER A 86 -15.90 -7.94 -11.27
N LEU A 87 -15.39 -7.20 -12.26
CA LEU A 87 -14.13 -7.51 -12.93
C LEU A 87 -12.96 -7.47 -11.94
N GLY A 88 -12.85 -6.38 -11.18
CA GLY A 88 -11.81 -6.20 -10.18
C GLY A 88 -11.81 -7.30 -9.12
N LYS A 89 -12.99 -7.71 -8.65
CA LYS A 89 -13.13 -8.84 -7.73
C LYS A 89 -12.68 -10.15 -8.37
N SER A 90 -13.07 -10.42 -9.60
CA SER A 90 -12.70 -11.66 -10.30
C SER A 90 -11.18 -11.79 -10.48
N ILE A 91 -10.52 -10.67 -10.82
CA ILE A 91 -9.05 -10.60 -10.89
C ILE A 91 -8.45 -10.81 -9.49
N TYR A 92 -8.98 -10.14 -8.46
CA TYR A 92 -8.49 -10.28 -7.09
C TYR A 92 -8.53 -11.72 -6.60
N ASP A 93 -9.67 -12.39 -6.77
CA ASP A 93 -9.86 -13.77 -6.34
C ASP A 93 -8.89 -14.74 -7.05
N ARG A 94 -8.59 -14.47 -8.33
CA ARG A 94 -7.70 -15.29 -9.17
C ARG A 94 -6.21 -15.05 -8.87
N ASP A 95 -5.82 -13.79 -8.73
CA ASP A 95 -4.42 -13.36 -8.84
C ASP A 95 -3.84 -12.79 -7.53
N CYS A 96 -4.68 -12.42 -6.55
CA CYS A 96 -4.24 -11.68 -5.36
C CYS A 96 -4.59 -12.38 -4.04
N ALA A 97 -5.74 -13.04 -3.97
CA ALA A 97 -6.31 -13.57 -2.74
C ALA A 97 -5.49 -14.70 -2.09
N SER A 98 -4.63 -15.40 -2.85
CA SER A 98 -3.76 -16.45 -2.31
C SER A 98 -2.74 -15.92 -1.29
N CYS A 99 -2.26 -14.69 -1.47
CA CYS A 99 -1.33 -14.04 -0.54
C CYS A 99 -2.04 -13.02 0.37
N HIS A 100 -2.95 -12.22 -0.19
CA HIS A 100 -3.61 -11.15 0.57
C HIS A 100 -4.89 -11.59 1.29
N GLY A 101 -5.30 -12.86 1.12
CA GLY A 101 -6.49 -13.44 1.73
C GLY A 101 -7.79 -13.04 1.04
N ALA A 102 -8.88 -13.78 1.29
CA ALA A 102 -10.17 -13.53 0.65
C ALA A 102 -10.79 -12.16 1.02
N THR A 103 -10.40 -11.59 2.17
CA THR A 103 -10.90 -10.31 2.65
C THR A 103 -9.82 -9.24 2.76
N GLY A 104 -8.70 -9.39 2.02
CA GLY A 104 -7.60 -8.43 2.07
C GLY A 104 -6.89 -8.35 3.43
N GLN A 105 -7.06 -9.34 4.30
CA GLN A 105 -6.50 -9.34 5.65
C GLN A 105 -4.98 -9.62 5.69
N GLY A 106 -4.43 -10.17 4.60
CA GLY A 106 -3.03 -10.57 4.53
C GLY A 106 -2.66 -11.67 5.53
N MET A 107 -1.36 -11.83 5.73
CA MET A 107 -0.73 -12.66 6.74
C MET A 107 0.54 -11.93 7.21
N PRO A 108 0.41 -10.95 8.12
CA PRO A 108 1.55 -10.16 8.54
C PRO A 108 2.59 -10.99 9.31
N PRO A 109 3.89 -10.66 9.20
CA PRO A 109 4.44 -9.53 8.43
C PRO A 109 4.65 -9.84 6.93
N ASP A 110 4.51 -11.10 6.53
CA ASP A 110 4.93 -11.60 5.20
C ASP A 110 4.06 -11.06 4.06
N TYR A 111 2.74 -11.06 4.26
CA TYR A 111 1.78 -10.50 3.30
C TYR A 111 0.99 -9.37 3.96
N PRO A 112 1.22 -8.11 3.58
CA PRO A 112 0.60 -6.98 4.27
C PRO A 112 -0.92 -6.95 4.05
N PRO A 113 -1.68 -6.45 5.05
CA PRO A 113 -3.11 -6.26 4.91
C PRO A 113 -3.38 -5.18 3.85
N LEU A 114 -4.35 -5.43 2.98
CA LEU A 114 -4.93 -4.46 2.05
C LEU A 114 -6.16 -3.78 2.66
N ALA A 115 -6.94 -4.53 3.45
CA ALA A 115 -8.05 -4.00 4.23
C ALA A 115 -7.54 -3.03 5.30
N GLY A 116 -8.12 -1.83 5.36
CA GLY A 116 -7.73 -0.78 6.29
C GLY A 116 -6.35 -0.16 6.00
N ASN A 117 -5.70 -0.52 4.88
CA ASN A 117 -4.38 0.00 4.57
C ASN A 117 -4.45 1.46 4.13
N GLN A 118 -3.84 2.35 4.92
CA GLN A 118 -3.93 3.80 4.69
C GLN A 118 -3.31 4.21 3.35
N SER A 119 -2.19 3.59 2.95
CA SER A 119 -1.52 3.90 1.67
C SER A 119 -2.36 3.57 0.44
N ILE A 120 -3.29 2.63 0.59
CA ILE A 120 -4.24 2.25 -0.45
C ILE A 120 -5.42 3.22 -0.47
N GLN A 121 -5.79 3.80 0.66
CA GLN A 121 -6.95 4.68 0.79
C GLN A 121 -6.64 6.16 0.52
N MET A 122 -5.38 6.51 0.30
CA MET A 122 -4.96 7.87 -0.08
C MET A 122 -5.67 8.34 -1.35
N VAL A 123 -5.90 9.65 -1.47
CA VAL A 123 -6.39 10.35 -2.67
C VAL A 123 -5.56 9.97 -3.87
N SER A 124 -4.22 9.97 -3.73
CA SER A 124 -3.34 9.47 -4.78
C SER A 124 -3.36 7.95 -4.84
N ALA A 125 -3.72 7.40 -6.01
CA ALA A 125 -3.67 5.97 -6.30
C ALA A 125 -2.31 5.50 -6.85
N VAL A 126 -1.28 6.35 -6.86
CA VAL A 126 0.03 6.02 -7.45
C VAL A 126 0.65 4.77 -6.82
N ASN A 127 0.63 4.68 -5.49
CA ASN A 127 1.22 3.55 -4.76
C ASN A 127 0.54 2.21 -5.10
N PRO A 128 -0.80 2.05 -4.96
CA PRO A 128 -1.44 0.79 -5.29
C PRO A 128 -1.33 0.43 -6.79
N ILE A 129 -1.38 1.41 -7.70
CA ILE A 129 -1.19 1.15 -9.14
C ILE A 129 0.23 0.64 -9.42
N ARG A 130 1.26 1.35 -8.92
CA ARG A 130 2.66 0.93 -9.11
C ARG A 130 2.95 -0.42 -8.48
N MET A 131 2.33 -0.72 -7.34
CA MET A 131 2.51 -2.00 -6.68
C MET A 131 1.93 -3.16 -7.50
N VAL A 132 0.74 -3.00 -8.08
CA VAL A 132 0.17 -4.01 -9.00
C VAL A 132 1.02 -4.15 -10.26
N LEU A 133 1.43 -3.05 -10.88
CA LEU A 133 2.22 -3.09 -12.11
C LEU A 133 3.59 -3.75 -11.90
N ASN A 134 4.33 -3.30 -10.87
CA ASN A 134 5.75 -3.56 -10.74
C ASN A 134 6.10 -4.58 -9.67
N GLY A 135 5.16 -4.86 -8.74
CA GLY A 135 5.45 -5.69 -7.58
C GLY A 135 6.65 -5.16 -6.80
N GLY A 136 7.39 -6.07 -6.19
CA GLY A 136 8.66 -5.76 -5.54
C GLY A 136 8.89 -6.56 -4.28
N TYR A 137 10.02 -6.28 -3.63
CA TYR A 137 10.42 -6.93 -2.39
C TYR A 137 10.61 -5.89 -1.29
N PRO A 138 10.17 -6.20 -0.06
CA PRO A 138 10.74 -5.57 1.13
C PRO A 138 12.24 -5.84 1.24
N PRO A 139 12.99 -5.01 1.98
CA PRO A 139 14.42 -5.17 2.12
C PRO A 139 14.76 -6.42 2.95
N GLY A 140 15.83 -7.11 2.56
CA GLY A 140 16.45 -8.14 3.39
C GLY A 140 17.19 -7.47 4.56
N THR A 141 16.70 -7.62 5.78
CA THR A 141 17.32 -7.05 6.99
C THR A 141 17.59 -8.14 8.02
N SER A 142 18.31 -7.82 9.10
CA SER A 142 18.46 -8.76 10.22
C SER A 142 17.11 -9.18 10.83
N GLY A 143 16.12 -8.27 10.83
CA GLY A 143 14.75 -8.54 11.30
C GLY A 143 13.79 -9.07 10.22
N ASN A 144 14.26 -9.20 8.97
CA ASN A 144 13.51 -9.75 7.84
C ASN A 144 14.48 -10.36 6.80
N PRO A 145 15.17 -11.47 7.12
CA PRO A 145 16.28 -11.96 6.31
C PRO A 145 15.83 -12.62 4.99
N MET A 146 14.58 -13.05 4.90
CA MET A 146 13.99 -13.71 3.72
C MET A 146 12.66 -13.04 3.34
N PRO A 147 12.70 -11.84 2.73
CA PRO A 147 11.49 -11.08 2.43
C PRO A 147 10.62 -11.77 1.37
N HIS A 148 9.31 -11.83 1.62
CA HIS A 148 8.33 -12.25 0.63
C HIS A 148 8.06 -11.12 -0.37
N GLY A 149 8.19 -11.42 -1.67
CA GLY A 149 7.94 -10.47 -2.75
C GLY A 149 6.51 -10.49 -3.27
N MET A 150 6.06 -9.35 -3.78
CA MET A 150 4.85 -9.25 -4.60
C MET A 150 5.23 -9.38 -6.08
N PRO A 151 4.61 -10.30 -6.85
CA PRO A 151 4.93 -10.44 -8.27
C PRO A 151 4.43 -9.22 -9.09
N PRO A 152 5.14 -8.85 -10.17
CA PRO A 152 4.67 -7.81 -11.09
C PRO A 152 3.54 -8.34 -11.99
N PHE A 153 2.51 -7.52 -12.19
CA PHE A 153 1.39 -7.85 -13.09
C PHE A 153 1.35 -7.03 -14.37
N ALA A 154 2.33 -6.15 -14.61
CA ALA A 154 2.35 -5.29 -15.81
C ALA A 154 2.21 -6.09 -17.12
N GLN A 155 2.87 -7.25 -17.25
CA GLN A 155 2.78 -8.04 -18.49
C GLN A 155 1.53 -8.94 -18.56
N LYS A 156 0.80 -9.10 -17.46
CA LYS A 156 -0.34 -10.01 -17.35
C LYS A 156 -1.68 -9.28 -17.45
N LEU A 157 -1.78 -8.08 -16.89
CA LEU A 157 -3.01 -7.30 -16.81
C LEU A 157 -2.95 -6.07 -17.72
N SER A 158 -4.02 -5.88 -18.50
CA SER A 158 -4.28 -4.65 -19.25
C SER A 158 -4.52 -3.45 -18.32
N ASP A 159 -4.55 -2.24 -18.88
CA ASP A 159 -4.80 -1.02 -18.09
C ASP A 159 -6.19 -0.98 -17.46
N ASP A 160 -7.20 -1.51 -18.17
CA ASP A 160 -8.56 -1.67 -17.64
C ASP A 160 -8.60 -2.68 -16.49
N GLU A 161 -7.88 -3.79 -16.60
CA GLU A 161 -7.82 -4.80 -15.55
C GLU A 161 -7.06 -4.31 -14.31
N VAL A 162 -5.97 -3.55 -14.49
CA VAL A 162 -5.25 -2.89 -13.39
C VAL A 162 -6.16 -1.87 -12.71
N ALA A 163 -6.84 -1.03 -13.48
CA ALA A 163 -7.80 -0.06 -12.95
C ALA A 163 -8.94 -0.75 -12.17
N ALA A 164 -9.47 -1.87 -12.68
CA ALA A 164 -10.52 -2.64 -12.04
C ALA A 164 -10.07 -3.26 -10.71
N VAL A 165 -8.94 -3.98 -10.67
CA VAL A 165 -8.48 -4.65 -9.44
C VAL A 165 -8.04 -3.64 -8.39
N VAL A 166 -7.38 -2.55 -8.79
CA VAL A 166 -6.99 -1.49 -7.85
C VAL A 166 -8.23 -0.78 -7.30
N THR A 167 -9.24 -0.50 -8.12
CA THR A 167 -10.52 0.06 -7.67
C THR A 167 -11.21 -0.84 -6.66
N TYR A 168 -11.28 -2.15 -6.95
CA TYR A 168 -11.86 -3.13 -6.03
C TYR A 168 -11.11 -3.11 -4.68
N ILE A 169 -9.78 -3.19 -4.69
CA ILE A 169 -8.96 -3.16 -3.46
C ILE A 169 -9.18 -1.87 -2.67
N ARG A 170 -9.30 -0.72 -3.35
CA ARG A 170 -9.49 0.60 -2.72
C ARG A 170 -10.87 0.82 -2.12
N THR A 171 -11.86 0.03 -2.49
CA THR A 171 -13.27 0.21 -2.08
C THR A 171 -13.86 -1.00 -1.33
N ALA A 172 -13.16 -2.13 -1.31
CA ALA A 172 -13.56 -3.34 -0.59
C ALA A 172 -13.22 -3.28 0.91
N TRP A 173 -13.88 -4.13 1.70
CA TRP A 173 -13.58 -4.38 3.11
C TRP A 173 -13.56 -3.13 4.01
N GLY A 174 -14.37 -2.13 3.65
CA GLY A 174 -14.47 -0.87 4.38
C GLY A 174 -13.42 0.18 3.99
N ASN A 175 -12.57 -0.11 2.99
CA ASN A 175 -11.69 0.87 2.38
C ASN A 175 -12.50 1.98 1.69
N ARG A 176 -11.97 3.21 1.72
CA ARG A 176 -12.65 4.42 1.22
C ARG A 176 -11.83 5.18 0.18
N GLY A 177 -11.00 4.48 -0.58
CA GLY A 177 -10.23 5.07 -1.67
C GLY A 177 -11.10 5.27 -2.92
N GLU A 178 -10.78 6.29 -3.70
CA GLU A 178 -11.48 6.57 -4.97
C GLU A 178 -11.16 5.53 -6.06
N PRO A 179 -12.07 5.32 -7.03
CA PRO A 179 -11.81 4.50 -8.21
C PRO A 179 -10.59 4.99 -9.01
N VAL A 180 -9.98 4.05 -9.73
CA VAL A 180 -8.87 4.28 -10.67
C VAL A 180 -9.37 4.10 -12.09
N SER A 181 -8.91 4.97 -12.98
CA SER A 181 -9.16 4.87 -14.42
C SER A 181 -8.04 4.13 -15.16
N ALA A 182 -8.37 3.53 -16.30
CA ALA A 182 -7.37 2.89 -17.18
C ALA A 182 -6.31 3.89 -17.67
N ARG A 183 -6.67 5.17 -17.85
CA ARG A 183 -5.70 6.23 -18.19
C ARG A 183 -4.62 6.37 -17.11
N GLN A 184 -5.01 6.43 -15.83
CA GLN A 184 -4.04 6.51 -14.72
C GLN A 184 -3.14 5.27 -14.67
N ALA A 185 -3.68 4.08 -14.95
CA ALA A 185 -2.89 2.86 -15.04
C ALA A 185 -1.87 2.93 -16.20
N ASN A 186 -2.32 3.37 -17.37
CA ASN A 186 -1.48 3.53 -18.56
C ASN A 186 -0.34 4.54 -18.33
N GLU A 187 -0.65 5.71 -17.77
CA GLU A 187 0.33 6.76 -17.45
C GLU A 187 1.44 6.23 -16.55
N LEU A 188 1.08 5.46 -15.51
CA LEU A 188 2.05 4.89 -14.57
C LEU A 188 2.79 3.69 -15.13
N ARG A 189 2.22 2.96 -16.10
CA ARG A 189 2.90 1.89 -16.83
C ARG A 189 3.94 2.44 -17.79
N ALA A 190 3.63 3.55 -18.46
CA ALA A 190 4.54 4.19 -19.40
C ALA A 190 5.66 5.00 -18.71
N ALA A 191 5.44 5.40 -17.45
CA ALA A 191 6.44 6.14 -16.67
C ALA A 191 7.67 5.29 -16.37
N THR A 192 8.86 5.83 -16.66
CA THR A 192 10.12 5.20 -16.27
C THR A 192 10.27 5.17 -14.76
N LEU A 193 10.70 4.02 -14.24
CA LEU A 193 11.12 3.87 -12.85
C LEU A 193 12.56 4.38 -12.76
N ASN A 194 12.72 5.69 -12.53
CA ASN A 194 14.00 6.28 -12.17
C ASN A 194 14.20 6.18 -10.66
#